data_AF-A0A673CBA6-F1
#
_entry.id   AF-A0A673CBA6-F1
#
_cell.length_a   1.000
_cell.length_b   1.000
_cell.length_c   1.000
_cell.angle_alpha   90.00
_cell.angle_beta   90.00
_cell.angle_gamma   90.00
#
_symmetry.space_group_name_H-M   'P 1'
#
loop_
_entity.id
_entity.type
_entity.pdbx_description
1 polymer ?
#
loop_
_entity_poly.entity_id
_entity_poly.type
_entity_poly.pdbx_seq_one_letter_code
_entity_poly.pdbx_strand_id
1 'polypeptide(L)'
;MSRPFLAYRLTGRKLLSSCSVCQHLLSSSVVVICRPLQKFQSSSSPKLQLRLTSNLVYSFFMMMSTKVNTKIKIQKMKVYQERLMECLGDILEKHVPLPQSETNKKKKNNPQEMNEDLISLNEILELLMNKVLNTPHDPYVTIDSTFWPPYIEMLLRYGIAIRHQENNFKIRLEPFY
;
A
#
# COMPACT_ATOMS: atom_id res chain seq x y z
N MET A 1 -16.19 27.90 -67.16
CA MET A 1 -14.81 28.36 -67.40
C MET A 1 -14.30 29.06 -66.14
N SER A 2 -13.26 28.46 -65.57
CA SER A 2 -12.22 28.96 -64.65
C SER A 2 -12.49 30.16 -63.74
N ARG A 3 -12.51 29.91 -62.42
CA ARG A 3 -12.14 30.89 -61.39
C ARG A 3 -10.69 30.63 -60.94
N PRO A 4 -9.83 31.64 -60.81
CA PRO A 4 -8.48 31.45 -60.32
C PRO A 4 -8.44 31.40 -58.78
N PHE A 5 -7.63 30.46 -58.30
CA PHE A 5 -7.20 30.26 -56.92
C PHE A 5 -6.34 31.45 -56.46
N LEU A 6 -6.77 32.17 -55.42
CA LEU A 6 -5.89 33.08 -54.69
C LEU A 6 -5.13 32.27 -53.63
N ALA A 7 -3.81 32.27 -53.76
CA ALA A 7 -2.87 31.69 -52.83
C ALA A 7 -2.79 32.55 -51.56
N TYR A 8 -3.12 31.97 -50.40
CA TYR A 8 -2.80 32.54 -49.11
C TYR A 8 -1.62 31.78 -48.51
N ARG A 9 -0.42 32.32 -48.72
CA ARG A 9 0.79 31.94 -48.01
C ARG A 9 0.66 32.43 -46.56
N LEU A 10 0.22 31.56 -45.64
CA LEU A 10 0.28 31.84 -44.21
C LEU A 10 1.58 31.27 -43.65
N THR A 11 2.54 32.17 -43.51
CA THR A 11 3.76 32.04 -42.72
C THR A 11 3.46 31.61 -41.28
N GLY A 12 4.27 30.69 -40.79
CA GLY A 12 4.20 30.19 -39.41
C GLY A 12 4.38 31.29 -38.36
N ARG A 13 4.04 30.90 -37.13
CA ARG A 13 3.96 31.69 -35.87
C ARG A 13 2.61 32.39 -35.68
N LYS A 14 1.65 31.64 -35.11
CA LYS A 14 0.76 32.07 -34.01
C LYS A 14 -0.25 30.95 -33.74
N LEU A 15 0.12 30.04 -32.84
CA LEU A 15 -0.82 29.18 -32.10
C LEU A 15 -0.11 28.68 -30.83
N LEU A 16 0.44 29.64 -30.09
CA LEU A 16 0.87 29.48 -28.69
C LEU A 16 0.28 30.68 -27.95
N SER A 17 -1.02 30.62 -27.70
CA SER A 17 -1.72 31.64 -26.93
C SER A 17 -3.08 31.08 -26.52
N SER A 18 -3.10 30.15 -25.57
CA SER A 18 -4.21 29.92 -24.62
C SER A 18 -4.06 28.60 -23.85
N CYS A 19 -2.98 28.43 -23.08
CA CYS A 19 -3.03 27.51 -21.93
C CYS A 19 -1.95 27.89 -20.91
N SER A 20 -2.36 28.52 -19.81
CA SER A 20 -1.49 28.93 -18.69
C SER A 20 -0.86 27.74 -17.95
N VAL A 21 -1.29 26.50 -18.23
CA VAL A 21 -0.89 25.31 -17.49
C VAL A 21 0.41 24.68 -18.04
N CYS A 22 0.80 25.01 -19.27
CA CYS A 22 1.96 24.39 -19.92
C CYS A 22 3.31 25.08 -19.59
N GLN A 23 3.32 26.22 -18.89
CA GLN A 23 4.56 26.98 -18.65
C GLN A 23 5.40 26.49 -17.46
N HIS A 24 4.84 25.71 -16.52
CA HIS A 24 5.57 25.32 -15.30
C HIS A 24 6.31 23.97 -15.36
N LEU A 25 6.21 23.21 -16.47
CA LEU A 25 6.88 21.92 -16.64
C LEU A 25 7.98 21.90 -17.71
N LEU A 26 8.43 23.09 -18.13
CA LEU A 26 9.56 23.26 -19.05
C LEU A 26 10.81 23.80 -18.34
N SER A 27 11.04 23.36 -17.10
CA SER A 27 12.36 23.48 -16.48
C SER A 27 13.13 22.18 -16.66
N SER A 28 14.02 22.20 -17.65
CA SER A 28 15.32 21.51 -17.65
C SER A 28 15.46 20.06 -18.13
N SER A 29 14.40 19.28 -18.43
CA SER A 29 14.60 17.88 -18.88
C SER A 29 14.15 17.52 -20.31
N VAL A 30 13.46 18.42 -21.04
CA VAL A 30 12.91 18.07 -22.37
C VAL A 30 13.90 18.32 -23.52
N VAL A 31 14.98 19.07 -23.30
CA VAL A 31 15.95 19.42 -24.37
C VAL A 31 16.80 18.21 -24.82
N VAL A 32 16.86 17.14 -24.04
CA VAL A 32 17.73 15.97 -24.35
C VAL A 32 17.03 14.91 -25.22
N ILE A 33 15.71 14.94 -25.37
CA ILE A 33 14.98 13.93 -26.16
C ILE A 33 14.93 14.28 -27.67
N CYS A 34 15.25 15.52 -28.05
CA CYS A 34 15.14 15.98 -29.45
C CYS A 34 16.40 15.83 -30.33
N ARG A 35 17.47 15.16 -29.89
CA ARG A 35 18.67 14.95 -30.75
C ARG A 35 18.72 13.64 -31.55
N PRO A 36 18.11 12.51 -31.16
CA PRO A 36 18.14 11.32 -32.02
C PRO A 36 17.10 11.36 -33.16
N LEU A 37 16.17 12.32 -33.15
CA LEU A 37 15.01 12.37 -34.06
C LEU A 37 15.29 13.02 -35.43
N GLN A 38 16.54 13.35 -35.74
CA GLN A 38 16.87 14.01 -37.01
C GLN A 38 17.52 13.07 -38.04
N LYS A 39 17.93 11.86 -37.65
CA LYS A 39 18.55 10.87 -38.58
C LYS A 39 17.61 9.77 -39.06
N PHE A 40 16.36 9.75 -38.61
CA PHE A 40 15.35 8.74 -39.02
C PHE A 40 14.34 9.26 -40.05
N GLN A 41 14.63 10.38 -40.71
CA GLN A 41 13.73 11.02 -41.69
C GLN A 41 14.02 10.66 -43.16
N SER A 42 15.07 9.88 -43.46
CA SER A 42 15.51 9.69 -44.85
C SER A 42 14.93 8.46 -45.58
N SER A 43 14.10 7.58 -44.98
CA SER A 43 13.71 6.34 -45.69
C SER A 43 12.39 5.65 -45.29
N SER A 44 11.36 6.33 -44.78
CA SER A 44 10.10 5.62 -44.52
C SER A 44 8.84 6.49 -44.61
N SER A 45 7.78 5.92 -45.20
CA SER A 45 6.53 6.60 -45.53
C SER A 45 5.87 7.28 -44.31
N PRO A 46 5.45 8.57 -44.42
CA PRO A 46 5.02 9.37 -43.26
C PRO A 46 3.77 8.83 -42.54
N LYS A 47 2.94 8.03 -43.22
CA LYS A 47 1.74 7.41 -42.63
C LYS A 47 2.04 6.27 -41.64
N LEU A 48 3.14 5.55 -41.83
CA LEU A 48 3.54 4.45 -40.93
C LEU A 48 4.25 4.98 -39.68
N GLN A 49 5.06 6.04 -39.83
CA GLN A 49 5.69 6.78 -38.72
C GLN A 49 4.66 7.34 -37.73
N LEU A 50 3.59 7.98 -38.21
CA LEU A 50 2.56 8.57 -37.34
C LEU A 50 1.72 7.52 -36.58
N ARG A 51 1.50 6.34 -37.19
CA ARG A 51 0.77 5.23 -36.53
C ARG A 51 1.61 4.57 -35.44
N LEU A 52 2.90 4.35 -35.69
CA LEU A 52 3.80 3.74 -34.71
C LEU A 52 4.01 4.66 -33.50
N THR A 53 4.15 5.97 -33.71
CA THR A 53 4.26 6.94 -32.61
C THR A 53 2.97 7.05 -31.80
N SER A 54 1.80 7.05 -32.46
CA SER A 54 0.51 7.07 -31.77
C SER A 54 0.27 5.81 -30.91
N ASN A 55 0.58 4.63 -31.44
CA ASN A 55 0.46 3.38 -30.68
C ASN A 55 1.44 3.33 -29.49
N LEU A 56 2.67 3.81 -29.68
CA LEU A 56 3.67 3.86 -28.60
C LEU A 56 3.26 4.84 -27.50
N VAL A 57 2.70 6.00 -27.88
CA VAL A 57 2.16 6.99 -26.93
C VAL A 57 0.95 6.44 -26.17
N TYR A 58 0.04 5.74 -26.84
CA TYR A 58 -1.12 5.13 -26.19
C TYR A 58 -0.70 4.00 -25.23
N SER A 59 0.23 3.13 -25.65
CA SER A 59 0.79 2.09 -24.79
C SER A 59 1.49 2.67 -23.57
N PHE A 60 2.26 3.75 -23.75
CA PHE A 60 2.93 4.42 -22.64
C PHE A 60 1.94 5.09 -21.68
N PHE A 61 0.92 5.78 -22.20
CA PHE A 61 -0.14 6.39 -21.40
C PHE A 61 -0.94 5.35 -20.61
N MET A 62 -1.30 4.23 -21.24
CA MET A 62 -2.00 3.12 -20.59
C MET A 62 -1.16 2.48 -19.48
N MET A 63 0.14 2.25 -19.72
CA MET A 63 1.06 1.73 -18.71
C MET A 63 1.24 2.69 -17.52
N MET A 64 1.31 3.99 -17.78
CA MET A 64 1.36 5.00 -16.72
C MET A 64 0.06 5.02 -15.91
N SER A 65 -1.10 4.96 -16.59
CA SER A 65 -2.41 4.92 -15.96
C SER A 65 -2.58 3.68 -15.06
N THR A 66 -2.23 2.48 -15.53
CA THR A 66 -2.33 1.24 -14.74
C THR A 66 -1.44 1.28 -13.50
N LYS A 67 -0.20 1.79 -13.63
CA LYS A 67 0.73 1.93 -12.50
C LYS A 67 0.25 2.95 -11.47
N VAL A 68 -0.42 4.02 -11.89
CA VAL A 68 -1.03 4.99 -10.98
C VAL A 68 -2.26 4.39 -10.30
N ASN A 69 -3.11 3.70 -11.04
CA ASN A 69 -4.31 3.05 -10.50
C ASN A 69 -3.98 1.99 -9.45
N THR A 70 -2.94 1.17 -9.66
CA THR A 70 -2.50 0.19 -8.66
C THR A 70 -1.97 0.87 -7.41
N LYS A 71 -1.17 1.95 -7.53
CA LYS A 71 -0.71 2.74 -6.38
C LYS A 71 -1.87 3.30 -5.57
N ILE A 72 -2.88 3.87 -6.22
CA ILE A 72 -4.07 4.41 -5.55
C ILE A 72 -4.82 3.28 -4.84
N LYS A 73 -5.01 2.12 -5.48
CA LYS A 73 -5.70 0.98 -4.87
C LYS A 73 -4.95 0.44 -3.65
N ILE A 74 -3.63 0.32 -3.73
CA ILE A 74 -2.76 -0.07 -2.61
C ILE A 74 -2.91 0.93 -1.46
N GLN A 75 -2.85 2.23 -1.74
CA GLN A 75 -2.98 3.25 -0.71
C GLN A 75 -4.36 3.22 -0.03
N LYS A 76 -5.44 3.06 -0.81
CA LYS A 76 -6.80 2.91 -0.27
C LYS A 76 -6.92 1.69 0.64
N MET A 77 -6.33 0.56 0.24
CA MET A 77 -6.34 -0.67 1.06
C MET A 77 -5.58 -0.48 2.37
N LYS A 78 -4.43 0.20 2.35
CA LYS A 78 -3.67 0.53 3.56
C LYS A 78 -4.46 1.37 4.55
N VAL A 79 -5.10 2.44 4.07
CA VAL A 79 -5.93 3.31 4.93
C VAL A 79 -7.11 2.54 5.52
N TYR A 80 -7.73 1.65 4.74
CA TYR A 80 -8.81 0.81 5.24
C TYR A 80 -8.34 -0.16 6.34
N GLN A 81 -7.19 -0.80 6.14
CA GLN A 81 -6.57 -1.68 7.13
C GLN A 81 -6.23 -0.93 8.42
N GLU A 82 -5.61 0.24 8.34
CA GLU A 82 -5.26 1.07 9.50
C GLU A 82 -6.50 1.43 10.32
N ARG A 83 -7.58 1.86 9.67
CA ARG A 83 -8.85 2.17 10.34
C ARG A 83 -9.49 0.96 11.02
N LEU A 84 -9.43 -0.21 10.39
CA LEU A 84 -9.94 -1.44 10.99
C LEU A 84 -9.16 -1.81 12.25
N MET A 85 -7.84 -1.69 12.20
CA MET A 85 -6.95 -1.94 13.34
C MET A 85 -7.22 -0.98 14.50
N GLU A 86 -7.38 0.31 14.20
CA GLU A 86 -7.73 1.34 15.18
C GLU A 86 -9.09 1.03 15.84
N CYS A 87 -10.12 0.75 15.05
CA CYS A 87 -11.45 0.41 15.57
C CYS A 87 -11.43 -0.87 16.43
N LEU A 88 -10.63 -1.87 16.04
CA LEU A 88 -10.46 -3.09 16.82
C LEU A 88 -9.78 -2.78 18.17
N GLY A 89 -8.70 -2.00 18.16
CA GLY A 89 -8.03 -1.53 19.37
C GLY A 89 -8.98 -0.85 20.35
N ASP A 90 -9.78 0.11 19.85
CA ASP A 90 -10.78 0.83 20.64
C ASP A 90 -11.82 -0.09 21.30
N ILE A 91 -12.27 -1.12 20.59
CA ILE A 91 -13.23 -2.11 21.10
C ILE A 91 -12.57 -2.97 22.19
N LEU A 92 -11.35 -3.43 21.94
CA LEU A 92 -10.62 -4.27 22.88
C LEU A 92 -10.31 -3.51 24.17
N GLU A 93 -9.89 -2.25 24.10
CA GLU A 93 -9.61 -1.42 25.28
C GLU A 93 -10.86 -1.20 26.14
N LYS A 94 -12.04 -1.06 25.52
CA LYS A 94 -13.30 -0.82 26.24
C LYS A 94 -13.91 -2.08 26.86
N HIS A 95 -13.67 -3.24 26.27
CA HIS A 95 -14.41 -4.47 26.62
C HIS A 95 -13.54 -5.60 27.18
N VAL A 96 -12.23 -5.56 27.01
CA VAL A 96 -11.33 -6.62 27.47
C VAL A 96 -10.71 -6.20 28.81
N PRO A 97 -10.87 -7.00 29.86
CA PRO A 97 -10.25 -6.71 31.15
C PRO A 97 -8.74 -6.74 31.01
N LEU A 98 -8.04 -5.73 31.53
CA LEU A 98 -6.58 -5.72 31.55
C LEU A 98 -6.04 -6.95 32.29
N PRO A 99 -4.82 -7.41 31.94
CA PRO A 99 -4.15 -8.48 32.67
C PRO A 99 -4.07 -8.11 34.16
N GLN A 100 -4.86 -8.80 34.99
CA GLN A 100 -4.75 -8.69 36.44
C GLN A 100 -3.96 -9.89 36.91
N SER A 101 -2.88 -9.65 37.67
CA SER A 101 -2.17 -10.74 38.32
C SER A 101 -3.15 -11.47 39.24
N GLU A 102 -3.36 -12.76 38.96
CA GLU A 102 -4.27 -13.65 39.67
C GLU A 102 -3.78 -13.86 41.12
N THR A 103 -3.90 -12.86 41.99
CA THR A 103 -3.63 -13.01 43.42
C THR A 103 -4.93 -12.84 44.19
N ASN A 104 -5.55 -13.99 44.46
CA ASN A 104 -6.62 -14.09 45.44
C ASN A 104 -6.16 -13.56 46.80
N LYS A 105 -6.66 -12.37 47.17
CA LYS A 105 -6.87 -11.82 48.52
C LYS A 105 -6.03 -12.44 49.67
N LYS A 106 -4.91 -11.79 50.04
CA LYS A 106 -4.52 -11.60 51.46
C LYS A 106 -3.39 -10.57 51.64
N LYS A 107 -3.81 -9.38 52.10
CA LYS A 107 -3.17 -8.50 53.10
C LYS A 107 -1.69 -8.08 52.90
N LYS A 108 -1.53 -6.74 52.91
CA LYS A 108 -0.37 -5.90 53.28
C LYS A 108 0.62 -5.51 52.18
N ASN A 109 0.57 -4.21 51.88
CA ASN A 109 1.68 -3.30 51.56
C ASN A 109 2.61 -3.68 50.40
N ASN A 110 2.20 -3.43 49.16
CA ASN A 110 2.99 -2.64 48.19
C ASN A 110 2.19 -2.45 46.88
N PRO A 111 2.00 -1.22 46.38
CA PRO A 111 1.44 -1.00 45.05
C PRO A 111 2.58 -0.80 44.03
N GLN A 112 3.44 -1.79 43.79
CA GLN A 112 4.49 -1.68 42.78
C GLN A 112 5.02 -3.10 42.44
N GLU A 113 5.32 -3.36 41.16
CA GLU A 113 6.14 -4.49 40.64
C GLU A 113 5.50 -5.83 40.20
N MET A 114 4.29 -5.89 39.62
CA MET A 114 3.80 -7.16 39.02
C MET A 114 3.20 -7.06 37.61
N ASN A 115 3.32 -5.92 36.91
CA ASN A 115 2.61 -5.69 35.65
C ASN A 115 3.48 -5.09 34.52
N GLU A 116 4.80 -5.03 34.64
CA GLU A 116 5.62 -4.30 33.65
C GLU A 116 5.88 -5.08 32.36
N ASP A 117 5.76 -6.43 32.38
CA ASP A 117 6.13 -7.27 31.23
C ASP A 117 4.93 -7.95 30.51
N LEU A 118 3.69 -7.76 30.98
CA LEU A 118 2.52 -8.41 30.39
C LEU A 118 2.02 -7.61 29.18
N ILE A 119 2.00 -8.27 28.02
CA ILE A 119 1.53 -7.64 26.78
C ILE A 119 0.01 -7.60 26.70
N SER A 120 -0.50 -6.52 26.11
CA SER A 120 -1.92 -6.34 25.86
C SER A 120 -2.42 -7.25 24.72
N LEU A 121 -3.72 -7.52 24.67
CA LEU A 121 -4.30 -8.33 23.61
C LEU A 121 -4.10 -7.70 22.21
N ASN A 122 -4.12 -6.37 22.13
CA ASN A 122 -3.89 -5.65 20.89
C ASN A 122 -2.47 -5.91 20.34
N GLU A 123 -1.46 -5.86 21.21
CA GLU A 123 -0.07 -6.17 20.84
C GLU A 123 0.08 -7.63 20.41
N ILE A 124 -0.59 -8.57 21.07
CA ILE A 124 -0.59 -9.99 20.66
C ILE A 124 -1.14 -10.15 19.24
N LEU A 125 -2.28 -9.51 18.93
CA LEU A 125 -2.88 -9.56 17.60
C LEU A 125 -1.99 -8.90 16.55
N GLU A 126 -1.42 -7.73 16.86
CA GLU A 126 -0.47 -7.05 16.00
C GLU A 126 0.75 -7.93 15.68
N LEU A 127 1.33 -8.59 16.69
CA LEU A 127 2.44 -9.53 16.51
C LEU A 127 2.07 -10.68 15.58
N LEU A 128 0.90 -11.30 15.78
CA LEU A 128 0.42 -12.41 14.94
C LEU A 128 0.22 -11.97 13.49
N MET A 129 -0.42 -10.82 13.26
CA MET A 129 -0.62 -10.29 11.90
C MET A 129 0.70 -9.93 11.22
N ASN A 130 1.59 -9.24 11.94
CA ASN A 130 2.90 -8.89 11.43
C ASN A 130 3.72 -10.15 11.09
N LYS A 131 3.59 -11.23 11.87
CA LYS A 131 4.28 -12.49 11.61
C LYS A 131 3.79 -13.14 10.31
N VAL A 132 2.49 -13.16 10.07
CA VAL A 132 1.90 -13.70 8.83
C VAL A 132 2.35 -12.90 7.60
N LEU A 133 2.40 -11.58 7.71
CA LEU A 133 2.76 -10.70 6.58
C LEU A 133 4.27 -10.67 6.29
N ASN A 134 5.10 -10.63 7.33
CA ASN A 134 6.56 -10.48 7.18
C ASN A 134 7.25 -11.84 6.93
N THR A 135 6.75 -12.92 7.52
CA THR A 135 7.34 -14.27 7.43
C THR A 135 6.27 -15.29 7.05
N PRO A 136 5.77 -15.30 5.80
CA PRO A 136 4.70 -16.20 5.38
C PRO A 136 5.09 -17.68 5.41
N HIS A 137 6.40 -17.99 5.35
CA HIS A 137 6.92 -19.36 5.44
C HIS A 137 6.94 -19.91 6.87
N ASP A 138 6.98 -19.04 7.88
CA ASP A 138 6.98 -19.42 9.30
C ASP A 138 6.15 -18.42 10.11
N PRO A 139 4.81 -18.51 10.04
CA PRO A 139 3.90 -17.54 10.66
C PRO A 139 3.67 -17.83 12.16
N TYR A 140 4.56 -18.58 12.81
CA TYR A 140 4.40 -18.97 14.21
C TYR A 140 5.05 -17.97 15.16
N VAL A 141 4.33 -17.63 16.22
CA VAL A 141 4.79 -16.84 17.36
C VAL A 141 4.93 -17.75 18.56
N THR A 142 6.03 -17.62 19.30
CA THR A 142 6.27 -18.34 20.55
C THR A 142 5.57 -17.64 21.70
N ILE A 143 4.84 -18.42 22.49
CA ILE A 143 4.16 -17.97 23.72
C ILE A 143 5.21 -18.02 24.83
N ASP A 144 5.63 -16.84 25.26
CA ASP A 144 6.56 -16.65 26.37
C ASP A 144 5.79 -16.26 27.65
N SER A 145 6.50 -16.02 28.75
CA SER A 145 5.92 -15.63 30.05
C SER A 145 5.23 -14.26 30.05
N THR A 146 5.46 -13.45 29.02
CA THR A 146 4.83 -12.14 28.82
C THR A 146 3.38 -12.24 28.35
N PHE A 147 2.99 -13.39 27.78
CA PHE A 147 1.64 -13.60 27.28
C PHE A 147 0.70 -13.97 28.41
N TRP A 148 -0.39 -13.22 28.53
CA TRP A 148 -1.41 -13.54 29.52
C TRP A 148 -2.22 -14.77 29.08
N PRO A 149 -2.23 -15.87 29.87
CA PRO A 149 -2.88 -17.13 29.46
C PRO A 149 -4.36 -16.98 29.06
N PRO A 150 -5.20 -16.17 29.75
CA PRO A 150 -6.60 -15.98 29.35
C PRO A 150 -6.78 -15.44 27.93
N TYR A 151 -5.87 -14.56 27.48
CA TYR A 151 -5.92 -14.02 26.12
C TYR A 151 -5.58 -15.09 25.09
N ILE A 152 -4.56 -15.90 25.34
CA ILE A 152 -4.21 -17.00 24.45
C ILE A 152 -5.34 -18.01 24.34
N GLU A 153 -5.93 -18.41 25.47
CA GLU A 153 -7.07 -19.32 25.48
C GLU A 153 -8.27 -18.76 24.74
N MET A 154 -8.56 -17.47 24.92
CA MET A 154 -9.64 -16.79 24.22
C MET A 154 -9.44 -16.82 22.71
N LEU A 155 -8.24 -16.49 22.23
CA LEU A 155 -7.91 -16.51 20.80
C LEU A 155 -8.06 -17.90 20.20
N LEU A 156 -7.66 -18.94 20.94
CA LEU A 156 -7.80 -20.33 20.52
C LEU A 156 -9.27 -20.80 20.53
N ARG A 157 -10.04 -20.41 21.55
CA ARG A 157 -11.44 -20.80 21.71
C ARG A 157 -12.34 -20.20 20.62
N TYR A 158 -12.08 -18.96 20.23
CA TYR A 158 -12.80 -18.31 19.13
C TYR A 158 -12.28 -18.69 17.74
N GLY A 159 -11.26 -19.55 17.64
CA GLY A 159 -10.69 -19.96 16.36
C GLY A 159 -9.99 -18.84 15.60
N ILE A 160 -9.52 -17.80 16.31
CA ILE A 160 -8.75 -16.70 15.74
C ILE A 160 -7.29 -17.14 15.56
N ALA A 161 -6.79 -17.96 16.48
CA ALA A 161 -5.45 -18.54 16.43
C ALA A 161 -5.50 -20.07 16.48
N ILE A 162 -4.46 -20.71 15.92
CA ILE A 162 -4.26 -22.16 15.92
C ILE A 162 -2.93 -22.48 16.61
N ARG A 163 -2.90 -23.54 17.42
CA ARG A 163 -1.64 -24.10 17.93
C ARG A 163 -0.87 -24.86 16.86
N HIS A 164 0.45 -24.86 16.98
CA HIS A 164 1.31 -25.73 16.19
C HIS A 164 1.10 -27.20 16.57
N GLN A 165 1.10 -28.10 15.59
CA GLN A 165 0.81 -29.53 15.81
C GLN A 165 1.84 -30.20 16.74
N GLU A 166 3.12 -29.85 16.59
CA GLU A 166 4.21 -30.43 17.38
C GLU A 166 4.58 -29.62 18.64
N ASN A 167 4.26 -28.32 18.69
CA ASN A 167 4.71 -27.43 19.76
C ASN A 167 3.55 -26.61 20.30
N ASN A 168 3.10 -26.96 21.51
CA ASN A 168 1.99 -26.28 22.15
C ASN A 168 2.29 -24.82 22.50
N PHE A 169 3.56 -24.41 22.59
CA PHE A 169 3.96 -23.03 22.87
C PHE A 169 4.06 -22.17 21.60
N LYS A 170 3.69 -22.69 20.43
CA LYS A 170 3.65 -21.91 19.20
C LYS A 170 2.21 -21.74 18.73
N ILE A 171 1.84 -20.50 18.42
CA ILE A 171 0.54 -20.17 17.83
C ILE A 171 0.74 -19.39 16.52
N ARG A 172 -0.21 -19.56 15.61
CA ARG A 172 -0.32 -18.75 14.38
C ARG A 172 -1.74 -18.25 14.23
N LEU A 173 -1.93 -17.19 13.46
CA LEU A 173 -3.25 -16.71 13.09
C LEU A 173 -3.94 -17.73 12.18
N GLU A 174 -5.23 -17.96 12.38
CA GLU A 174 -6.06 -18.71 11.42
C GLU A 174 -6.14 -17.89 10.12
N PRO A 175 -5.89 -18.50 8.95
CA PRO A 175 -5.97 -17.80 7.68
C PRO A 175 -7.42 -17.47 7.30
N PHE A 176 -7.69 -16.19 7.01
CA PHE A 176 -8.97 -15.69 6.51
C PHE A 176 -8.95 -15.63 4.97
N TYR A 177 -9.27 -16.74 4.28
CA TYR A 177 -9.34 -16.82 2.81
C TYR A 177 -10.76 -16.96 2.28
#